data_AF-A0A6M0ISU5-F1
#
_entry.id   AF-A0A6M0ISU5-F1
#
_cell.length_a   1.000
_cell.length_b   1.000
_cell.length_c   1.000
_cell.angle_alpha   90.00
_cell.angle_beta   90.00
_cell.angle_gamma   90.00
#
_symmetry.space_group_name_H-M   'P 1'
#
loop_
_entity.id
_entity.type
_entity.pdbx_description
1 polymer ?
#
loop_
_entity_poly.entity_id
_entity_poly.type
_entity_poly.pdbx_seq_one_letter_code
_entity_poly.pdbx_strand_id
1 'polypeptide(L)'
;MEDSDRISQIIEKINLLAQIREQLLKEPLAIPGTWIHEYEVHRKYRSGSIETYRYAKWQADTPIFKRNPKPRGHPPKRGKDPEFTCHQHIGRVGSTTGLGADSETETAYQEWENRKQLEAIEQCLSQIELLLSKVMPENEEKA
;
A
#
# COMPACT_ATOMS: atom_id res chain seq x y z
N MET A 1 -40.61 3.16 12.29
CA MET A 1 -40.16 4.20 11.32
C MET A 1 -38.66 4.44 11.43
N GLU A 2 -38.10 4.56 12.62
CA GLU A 2 -36.65 4.78 12.84
C GLU A 2 -35.73 3.69 12.25
N ASP A 3 -36.13 2.41 12.34
CA ASP A 3 -35.32 1.32 11.83
C ASP A 3 -35.26 1.26 10.29
N SER A 4 -36.35 1.66 9.62
CA SER A 4 -36.39 1.73 8.15
C SER A 4 -35.44 2.80 7.63
N ASP A 5 -35.34 3.93 8.33
CA ASP A 5 -34.43 5.02 7.96
C ASP A 5 -32.96 4.62 8.19
N ARG A 6 -32.68 3.94 9.31
CA ARG A 6 -31.35 3.40 9.62
C ARG A 6 -30.90 2.34 8.59
N ILE A 7 -31.80 1.46 8.17
CA ILE A 7 -31.51 0.45 7.14
C ILE A 7 -31.20 1.11 5.79
N SER A 8 -32.00 2.10 5.38
CA SER A 8 -31.75 2.86 4.14
C SER A 8 -30.37 3.53 4.16
N GLN A 9 -29.98 4.16 5.27
CA GLN A 9 -28.66 4.77 5.42
C GLN A 9 -27.51 3.74 5.34
N ILE A 10 -27.70 2.53 5.85
CA ILE A 10 -26.72 1.45 5.73
C ILE A 10 -26.58 1.03 4.27
N ILE A 11 -27.69 0.84 3.55
CA ILE A 11 -27.68 0.49 2.13
C ILE A 11 -26.97 1.56 1.30
N GLU A 12 -27.25 2.83 1.54
CA GLU A 12 -26.58 3.96 0.87
C GLU A 12 -25.07 3.94 1.10
N LYS A 13 -24.61 3.70 2.34
CA LYS A 13 -23.19 3.59 2.67
C LYS A 13 -22.52 2.41 1.98
N ILE A 14 -23.18 1.25 1.90
CA ILE A 14 -22.67 0.07 1.19
C ILE A 14 -22.53 0.38 -0.31
N ASN A 15 -23.53 1.02 -0.91
CA ASN A 15 -23.49 1.42 -2.31
C ASN A 15 -22.35 2.43 -2.58
N LEU A 16 -22.14 3.39 -1.68
CA LEU A 16 -21.02 4.33 -1.76
C LEU A 16 -19.67 3.61 -1.68
N LEU A 17 -19.50 2.68 -0.74
CA LEU A 17 -18.28 1.86 -0.62
C LEU A 17 -18.01 1.06 -1.91
N ALA A 18 -19.04 0.48 -2.52
CA ALA A 18 -18.92 -0.24 -3.78
C ALA A 18 -18.48 0.69 -4.93
N GLN A 19 -19.04 1.90 -5.02
CA GLN A 19 -18.64 2.90 -6.02
C GLN A 19 -17.18 3.35 -5.83
N ILE A 20 -16.76 3.63 -4.59
CA ILE A 20 -15.37 4.02 -4.30
C ILE A 20 -14.42 2.87 -4.65
N ARG A 21 -14.78 1.62 -4.32
CA ARG A 21 -14.01 0.43 -4.70
C ARG A 21 -13.81 0.34 -6.21
N GLU A 22 -14.88 0.48 -7.00
CA GLU A 22 -14.80 0.44 -8.46
C GLU A 22 -13.93 1.56 -9.03
N GLN A 23 -13.94 2.75 -8.42
CA GLN A 23 -13.06 3.84 -8.82
C GLN A 23 -11.60 3.53 -8.50
N LEU A 24 -11.30 3.10 -7.26
CA LEU A 24 -9.94 2.77 -6.84
C LEU A 24 -9.29 1.66 -7.67
N LEU A 25 -10.08 0.68 -8.13
CA LEU A 25 -9.59 -0.38 -9.02
C LEU A 25 -9.16 0.10 -10.41
N LYS A 26 -9.53 1.33 -10.80
CA LYS A 26 -9.08 1.97 -12.05
C LYS A 26 -7.83 2.84 -11.85
N GLU A 27 -7.49 3.14 -10.60
CA GLU A 27 -6.30 3.92 -10.27
C GLU A 27 -5.06 3.02 -10.13
N PRO A 28 -3.85 3.57 -10.26
CA PRO A 28 -2.63 2.88 -9.85
C PRO A 28 -2.67 2.50 -8.37
N LEU A 29 -2.28 1.27 -8.08
CA LEU A 29 -2.27 0.69 -6.74
C LEU A 29 -0.89 0.13 -6.43
N ALA A 30 -0.43 0.34 -5.20
CA ALA A 30 0.76 -0.35 -4.70
C ALA A 30 0.56 -1.88 -4.75
N ILE A 31 1.66 -2.63 -4.77
CA ILE A 31 1.63 -4.09 -4.71
C ILE A 31 1.03 -4.51 -3.35
N PRO A 32 0.13 -5.51 -3.27
CA PRO A 32 -0.44 -5.98 -2.00
C PRO A 32 0.63 -6.34 -0.96
N GLY A 33 0.38 -5.99 0.30
CA GLY A 33 1.31 -6.27 1.41
C GLY A 33 2.58 -5.41 1.44
N THR A 34 2.60 -4.31 0.68
CA THR A 34 3.73 -3.36 0.69
C THR A 34 3.44 -2.13 1.56
N TRP A 35 4.52 -1.57 2.11
CA TRP A 35 4.47 -0.27 2.79
C TRP A 35 5.68 0.57 2.42
N ILE A 36 5.57 1.88 2.64
CA ILE A 36 6.68 2.81 2.47
C ILE A 36 7.46 2.91 3.78
N HIS A 37 8.77 2.70 3.70
CA HIS A 37 9.69 2.96 4.79
C HIS A 37 10.55 4.19 4.46
N GLU A 38 10.44 5.21 5.29
CA GLU A 38 11.30 6.38 5.25
C GLU A 38 12.57 6.17 6.07
N TYR A 39 13.70 6.64 5.55
CA TYR A 39 14.98 6.62 6.26
C TYR A 39 15.79 7.86 5.95
N GLU A 40 16.67 8.23 6.87
CA GLU A 40 17.54 9.38 6.75
C GLU A 40 18.97 8.97 6.42
N VAL A 41 19.63 9.81 5.61
CA VAL A 41 21.03 9.70 5.25
C VAL A 41 21.70 11.02 5.59
N HIS A 42 22.64 10.99 6.53
CA HIS A 42 23.45 12.14 6.86
C HIS A 42 24.74 12.12 6.04
N ARG A 43 25.00 13.21 5.32
CA ARG A 43 26.22 13.36 4.51
C ARG A 43 27.06 14.49 5.05
N LYS A 44 28.29 14.16 5.45
CA LYS A 44 29.30 15.14 5.86
C LYS A 44 30.13 15.57 4.66
N TYR A 45 30.21 16.87 4.40
CA TYR A 45 30.98 17.44 3.31
C TYR A 45 32.35 17.92 3.78
N ARG A 46 33.26 18.15 2.81
CA ARG A 46 34.61 18.65 3.07
C ARG A 46 34.62 20.03 3.73
N SER A 47 33.57 20.83 3.52
CA SER A 47 33.32 22.12 4.18
C SER A 47 33.04 21.99 5.68
N GLY A 48 32.78 20.77 6.18
CA GLY A 48 32.34 20.53 7.55
C GLY A 48 30.81 20.58 7.73
N SER A 49 30.05 21.01 6.71
CA SER A 49 28.58 20.95 6.75
C SER A 49 28.09 19.51 6.76
N ILE A 50 27.00 19.28 7.50
CA ILE A 50 26.27 18.02 7.52
C ILE A 50 24.90 18.30 6.91
N GLU A 51 24.56 17.58 5.85
CA GLU A 51 23.23 17.66 5.23
C GLU A 51 22.50 16.35 5.48
N THR A 52 21.19 16.45 5.74
CA THR A 52 20.32 15.31 5.93
C THR A 52 19.42 15.17 4.72
N TYR A 53 19.38 13.96 4.17
CA TYR A 53 18.48 13.57 3.09
C TYR A 53 17.53 12.50 3.60
N ARG A 54 16.23 12.69 3.38
CA ARG A 54 15.21 11.71 3.70
C ARG A 54 14.78 11.00 2.42
N TYR A 55 14.80 9.68 2.45
CA TYR A 55 14.48 8.81 1.31
C TYR A 55 13.38 7.84 1.66
N ALA A 56 12.66 7.38 0.64
CA ALA A 56 11.63 6.37 0.74
C ALA A 56 12.02 5.12 -0.05
N LYS A 57 11.62 3.97 0.47
CA LYS A 57 11.68 2.69 -0.25
C LYS A 57 10.39 1.91 -0.01
N TRP A 58 9.97 1.16 -1.01
CA TRP A 58 9.01 0.09 -0.79
C TRP A 58 9.61 -0.99 0.08
N GLN A 59 8.78 -1.57 0.94
CA GLN A 59 9.13 -2.66 1.84
C GLN A 59 7.97 -3.68 1.84
N ALA A 60 8.31 -4.96 1.97
CA ALA A 60 7.39 -6.08 2.08
C ALA A 60 7.94 -7.11 3.07
N ASP A 61 7.08 -8.00 3.57
CA ASP A 61 7.49 -9.13 4.41
C ASP A 61 8.17 -10.23 3.59
N THR A 62 7.67 -10.47 2.37
CA THR A 62 8.18 -11.50 1.45
C THR A 62 8.92 -10.88 0.25
N PRO A 63 9.85 -11.61 -0.40
CA PRO A 63 10.55 -11.12 -1.58
C PRO A 63 9.60 -11.04 -2.79
N ILE A 64 9.19 -9.83 -3.17
CA ILE A 64 8.24 -9.60 -4.28
C ILE A 64 8.75 -8.61 -5.33
N PHE A 65 9.76 -7.80 -4.99
CA PHE A 65 10.34 -6.85 -5.92
C PHE A 65 11.46 -7.52 -6.71
N LYS A 66 11.46 -7.35 -8.03
CA LYS A 66 12.53 -7.86 -8.88
C LYS A 66 13.85 -7.18 -8.52
N ARG A 67 14.89 -7.97 -8.30
CA ARG A 67 16.24 -7.45 -8.07
C ARG A 67 16.77 -6.81 -9.34
N ASN A 68 17.43 -5.67 -9.17
CA ASN A 68 18.27 -5.13 -10.22
C ASN A 68 19.41 -6.12 -10.51
N PRO A 69 19.72 -6.37 -11.80
CA PRO A 69 20.81 -7.26 -12.18
C PRO A 69 22.10 -6.72 -11.56
N LYS A 70 22.78 -7.57 -10.79
CA LYS A 70 24.08 -7.21 -10.23
C LYS A 70 25.17 -7.34 -11.31
N PRO A 71 26.22 -6.51 -11.25
CA PRO A 71 27.42 -6.74 -12.03
C PRO A 71 27.93 -8.17 -11.81
N ARG A 72 28.51 -8.78 -12.86
CA ARG A 72 29.06 -10.15 -12.82
C ARG A 72 29.99 -10.32 -11.59
N GLY A 73 29.85 -11.44 -10.87
CA GLY A 73 30.71 -11.79 -9.73
C GLY A 73 30.13 -11.49 -8.34
N HIS A 74 28.92 -10.92 -8.24
CA HIS A 74 28.25 -10.68 -6.96
C HIS A 74 26.97 -11.50 -6.82
N PRO A 75 27.06 -12.83 -6.59
CA PRO A 75 25.87 -13.63 -6.34
C PRO A 75 25.13 -13.12 -5.09
N PRO A 76 23.82 -13.40 -4.99
CA PRO A 76 23.06 -13.13 -3.78
C PRO A 76 23.70 -13.83 -2.57
N LYS A 77 23.53 -13.27 -1.37
CA LYS A 77 23.96 -13.95 -0.15
C LYS A 77 23.25 -15.30 -0.05
N ARG A 78 23.95 -16.32 0.45
CA ARG A 78 23.40 -17.68 0.64
C ARG A 78 22.08 -17.60 1.42
N GLY A 79 21.05 -18.31 0.93
CA GLY A 79 19.71 -18.30 1.52
C GLY A 79 18.81 -17.13 1.10
N LYS A 80 19.26 -16.25 0.21
CA LYS A 80 18.40 -15.21 -0.39
C LYS A 80 18.00 -15.58 -1.80
N ASP A 81 16.77 -15.24 -2.14
CA ASP A 81 16.23 -15.39 -3.50
C ASP A 81 17.11 -14.59 -4.50
N PRO A 82 17.57 -15.23 -5.59
CA PRO A 82 18.42 -14.60 -6.59
C PRO A 82 17.71 -13.59 -7.49
N GLU A 83 16.40 -13.69 -7.62
CA GLU A 83 15.57 -12.90 -8.52
C GLU A 83 14.80 -11.81 -7.77
N PHE A 84 14.42 -12.05 -6.51
CA PHE A 84 13.53 -11.17 -5.75
C PHE A 84 14.12 -10.62 -4.44
N THR A 85 13.56 -9.49 -3.99
CA THR A 85 13.93 -8.79 -2.76
C THR A 85 12.70 -8.20 -2.06
N CYS A 86 12.81 -7.97 -0.76
CA CYS A 86 11.72 -7.42 0.06
C CYS A 86 11.67 -5.88 0.06
N HIS A 87 12.57 -5.20 -0.67
CA HIS A 87 12.62 -3.74 -0.68
C HIS A 87 13.08 -3.21 -2.05
N GLN A 88 12.52 -2.08 -2.45
CA GLN A 88 12.88 -1.36 -3.68
C GLN A 88 12.97 0.14 -3.40
N HIS A 89 14.08 0.77 -3.76
CA HIS A 89 14.24 2.22 -3.60
C HIS A 89 13.20 2.95 -4.46
N ILE A 90 12.60 4.00 -3.90
CA ILE A 90 11.69 4.90 -4.62
C ILE A 90 12.48 6.15 -4.96
N GLY A 91 12.61 7.08 -4.02
CA GLY A 91 13.22 8.39 -4.24
C GLY A 91 13.38 9.17 -2.94
N ARG A 92 13.79 10.42 -3.08
CA ARG A 92 13.89 11.38 -1.98
C ARG A 92 12.50 11.86 -1.57
N VAL A 93 12.30 12.02 -0.26
CA VAL A 93 11.13 12.64 0.36
C VAL A 93 11.42 14.10 0.69
N GLY A 94 12.65 14.42 1.08
CA GLY A 94 13.06 15.79 1.37
C GLY A 94 14.52 15.89 1.80
N SER A 95 14.99 17.10 2.05
CA SER A 95 16.36 17.34 2.49
C SER A 95 16.54 18.69 3.18
N THR A 96 17.59 18.81 3.98
CA THR A 96 18.00 20.09 4.59
C THR A 96 18.57 21.08 3.56
N THR A 97 18.83 20.65 2.33
CA THR A 97 19.31 21.52 1.24
C THR A 97 18.19 22.21 0.48
N GLY A 98 16.93 22.04 0.91
CA GLY A 98 15.75 22.59 0.24
C GLY A 98 15.28 21.78 -0.98
N LEU A 99 15.87 20.61 -1.24
CA LEU A 99 15.36 19.71 -2.28
C LEU A 99 14.16 18.93 -1.72
N GLY A 100 13.01 19.05 -2.41
CA GLY A 100 11.75 18.41 -2.06
C GLY A 100 11.68 16.92 -2.43
N ALA A 101 10.46 16.38 -2.41
CA ALA A 101 10.20 15.01 -2.82
C ALA A 101 10.44 14.84 -4.33
N ASP A 102 10.94 13.66 -4.72
CA ASP A 102 10.99 13.28 -6.12
C ASP A 102 9.58 12.91 -6.59
N SER A 103 9.25 13.17 -7.86
CA SER A 103 7.93 12.87 -8.42
C SER A 103 7.54 11.40 -8.27
N GLU A 104 8.50 10.47 -8.41
CA GLU A 104 8.25 9.05 -8.20
C GLU A 104 7.88 8.74 -6.74
N THR A 105 8.38 9.54 -5.80
CA THR A 105 8.03 9.40 -4.39
C THR A 105 6.58 9.83 -4.18
N GLU A 106 6.17 10.99 -4.70
CA GLU A 106 4.79 11.46 -4.59
C GLU A 106 3.79 10.46 -5.20
N THR A 107 4.09 9.93 -6.40
CA THR A 107 3.28 8.89 -7.03
C THR A 107 3.20 7.63 -6.17
N ALA A 108 4.31 7.18 -5.58
CA ALA A 108 4.32 6.00 -4.71
C ALA A 108 3.44 6.17 -3.46
N TYR A 109 3.45 7.35 -2.82
CA TYR A 109 2.55 7.60 -1.69
C TYR A 109 1.08 7.58 -2.11
N GLN A 110 0.75 8.10 -3.28
CA GLN A 110 -0.62 8.04 -3.81
C GLN A 110 -1.05 6.59 -4.08
N GLU A 111 -0.20 5.79 -4.75
CA GLU A 111 -0.45 4.37 -4.99
C GLU A 111 -0.63 3.57 -3.70
N TRP A 112 0.16 3.89 -2.67
CA TRP A 112 0.05 3.26 -1.36
C TRP A 112 -1.24 3.66 -0.64
N GLU A 113 -1.62 4.93 -0.69
CA GLU A 113 -2.86 5.42 -0.11
C GLU A 113 -4.09 4.77 -0.77
N ASN A 114 -4.10 4.72 -2.11
CA ASN A 114 -5.15 4.04 -2.87
C ASN A 114 -5.27 2.56 -2.45
N ARG A 115 -4.14 1.86 -2.26
CA ARG A 115 -4.12 0.47 -1.81
C ARG A 115 -4.70 0.32 -0.41
N LYS A 116 -4.28 1.14 0.55
CA LYS A 116 -4.81 1.09 1.93
C LYS A 116 -6.31 1.33 1.97
N GLN A 117 -6.80 2.29 1.18
CA GLN A 117 -8.24 2.57 1.08
C GLN A 117 -8.99 1.37 0.49
N LEU A 118 -8.47 0.78 -0.59
CA LEU A 118 -9.07 -0.40 -1.20
C LEU A 118 -9.13 -1.58 -0.22
N GLU A 119 -8.03 -1.90 0.46
CA GLU A 119 -7.96 -3.00 1.43
C GLU A 119 -8.93 -2.78 2.61
N ALA A 120 -9.04 -1.54 3.10
CA ALA A 120 -10.00 -1.20 4.16
C ALA A 120 -11.45 -1.37 3.71
N ILE A 121 -11.78 -0.99 2.46
CA ILE A 121 -13.13 -1.19 1.90
C ILE A 121 -13.42 -2.68 1.74
N GLU A 122 -12.49 -3.46 1.20
CA GLU A 122 -12.67 -4.90 1.01
C GLU A 122 -12.86 -5.61 2.36
N GLN A 123 -12.06 -5.26 3.38
CA GLN A 123 -12.24 -5.79 4.73
C GLN A 123 -13.61 -5.42 5.31
N CYS A 124 -14.07 -4.18 5.12
CA CYS A 124 -15.37 -3.72 5.61
C CYS A 124 -16.52 -4.49 4.93
N LEU A 125 -16.49 -4.62 3.60
CA LEU A 125 -17.50 -5.35 2.85
C LEU A 125 -17.54 -6.84 3.24
N SER A 126 -16.39 -7.49 3.40
CA SER A 126 -16.32 -8.88 3.86
C SER A 126 -16.88 -9.06 5.28
N GLN A 127 -16.67 -8.10 6.19
CA GLN A 127 -17.26 -8.14 7.53
C GLN A 127 -18.79 -7.98 7.50
N ILE A 128 -19.30 -7.09 6.63
CA ILE A 128 -20.73 -6.91 6.43
C ILE A 128 -21.35 -8.21 5.89
N GLU A 129 -20.74 -8.83 4.88
CA GLU A 129 -21.19 -10.11 4.32
C GLU A 129 -21.25 -11.21 5.39
N LEU A 130 -20.22 -11.30 6.23
CA LEU A 130 -20.17 -12.24 7.35
C LEU A 130 -21.26 -11.99 8.41
N LEU A 131 -21.63 -10.73 8.64
CA LEU A 131 -22.71 -10.41 9.58
C LEU A 131 -24.07 -10.73 8.99
N LEU A 132 -24.28 -10.44 7.69
CA LEU A 132 -25.52 -10.74 6.99
C LEU A 132 -25.76 -12.25 6.89
N SER A 133 -24.72 -13.05 6.61
CA SER A 133 -24.85 -14.51 6.52
C SER A 133 -25.26 -15.19 7.84
N LYS A 134 -25.03 -14.54 8.99
CA LYS A 134 -25.47 -15.06 10.30
C LYS A 134 -26.94 -14.81 10.61
N VAL A 135 -27.54 -13.80 9.95
CA VAL A 135 -28.92 -13.36 10.23
C VAL A 135 -29.88 -13.69 9.09
N MET A 136 -29.36 -14.03 7.91
CA MET A 136 -30.16 -14.60 6.84
C MET A 136 -30.34 -16.10 7.10
N PRO A 137 -31.57 -16.63 7.06
CA PRO A 137 -31.77 -18.08 7.10
C PRO A 137 -31.00 -18.71 5.94
N GLU A 138 -30.27 -19.79 6.21
CA GLU A 138 -29.82 -20.66 5.13
C GLU A 138 -31.07 -21.06 4.35
N ASN A 139 -31.16 -20.72 3.06
CA ASN A 139 -32.16 -21.34 2.21
C ASN A 139 -31.84 -22.84 2.17
N GLU A 140 -32.42 -23.61 3.09
CA GLU A 140 -32.66 -25.04 2.95
C GLU A 140 -33.69 -25.25 1.83
N GLU A 141 -33.33 -24.84 0.61
CA GLU A 141 -33.93 -25.35 -0.61
C GLU A 141 -32.82 -25.97 -1.46
N LYS A 142 -32.32 -27.10 -0.94
CA LYS A 142 -31.77 -28.16 -1.78
C LYS A 142 -32.35 -29.49 -1.28
N ALA A 143 -33.46 -29.85 -1.92
CA ALA A 143 -33.96 -31.17 -2.30
C ALA A 143 -33.80 -32.34 -1.30
#